data_AF-A0A0F8CW32-F1
#
_entry.id   AF-A0A0F8CW32-F1
#
_cell.length_a   1.000
_cell.length_b   1.000
_cell.length_c   1.000
_cell.angle_alpha   90.00
_cell.angle_beta   90.00
_cell.angle_gamma   90.00
#
_symmetry.space_group_name_H-M   'P 1'
#
loop_
_entity.id
_entity.type
_entity.pdbx_description
1 polymer ?
#
loop_
_entity_poly.entity_id
_entity_poly.type
_entity_poly.pdbx_seq_one_letter_code
_entity_poly.pdbx_strand_id
1 'polypeptide(L)'
;MVELASLSSPKDSHNTLLFYTYGDQSRNLTSTLRALSSSEEKRAYLISFFGPYIARLPNYDATNPACAVVDCLASDWLGDELAGYGSYGNFQVGLTEGDKDIEAMRHGVPERGLWFAGEHTAPFVALGTTTGAYWSGEAVGKRIVERYGSIM
;
A
#
# COMPACT_ATOMS: atom_id res chain seq x y z
N MET A 1 -5.87 4.72 8.71
CA MET A 1 -5.60 5.87 7.82
C MET A 1 -5.70 7.11 8.69
N VAL A 2 -4.63 7.87 8.84
CA VAL A 2 -4.64 9.14 9.58
C VAL A 2 -5.06 10.21 8.58
N GLU A 3 -6.18 10.88 8.85
CA GLU A 3 -6.70 11.92 7.97
C GLU A 3 -6.05 13.26 8.32
N LEU A 4 -5.09 13.69 7.50
CA LEU A 4 -4.30 14.89 7.74
C LEU A 4 -5.11 16.18 7.52
N ALA A 5 -6.21 16.17 6.77
CA ALA A 5 -7.07 17.36 6.61
C ALA A 5 -7.88 17.71 7.87
N SER A 6 -7.85 16.87 8.91
CA SER A 6 -8.50 17.14 10.20
C SER A 6 -7.66 17.98 11.16
N LEU A 7 -6.41 18.29 10.79
CA LEU A 7 -5.53 19.15 11.56
C LEU A 7 -6.01 20.61 11.47
N SER A 8 -6.27 21.21 12.64
CA SER A 8 -6.98 22.50 12.76
C SER A 8 -6.07 23.73 12.66
N SER A 9 -4.75 23.56 12.60
CA SER A 9 -3.81 24.66 12.44
C SER A 9 -3.52 24.90 10.96
N PRO A 10 -3.62 26.16 10.46
CA PRO A 10 -3.22 26.50 9.09
C PRO A 10 -1.76 26.17 8.76
N LYS A 11 -0.90 26.00 9.76
CA LYS A 11 0.52 25.61 9.57
C LYS A 11 0.67 24.13 9.20
N ASP A 12 -0.37 23.34 9.41
CA ASP A 12 -0.38 21.89 9.20
C ASP A 12 -0.89 21.55 7.79
N SER A 13 -1.41 22.56 7.08
CA SER A 13 -1.84 22.47 5.69
C SER A 13 -0.64 22.56 4.74
N HIS A 14 -0.11 21.41 4.35
CA HIS A 14 0.97 21.32 3.37
C HIS A 14 0.43 20.93 1.99
N ASN A 15 0.75 21.71 0.96
CA ASN A 15 0.43 21.39 -0.43
C ASN A 15 1.16 20.10 -0.84
N THR A 16 0.44 18.97 -0.81
CA THR A 16 1.00 17.64 -1.04
C THR A 16 0.36 17.02 -2.26
N LEU A 17 1.18 16.51 -3.16
CA LEU A 17 0.74 15.74 -4.33
C LEU A 17 1.06 14.27 -4.08
N LEU A 18 0.06 13.41 -4.20
CA LEU A 18 0.23 11.96 -4.10
C LEU A 18 0.08 11.33 -5.49
N PHE A 19 1.17 10.71 -5.96
CA PHE A 19 1.19 9.97 -7.22
C PHE A 19 1.08 8.48 -6.94
N TYR A 20 0.07 7.83 -7.50
CA TYR A 20 -0.06 6.36 -7.48
C TYR A 20 0.54 5.78 -8.76
N THR A 21 1.54 4.92 -8.59
CA THR A 21 2.17 4.17 -9.69
C THR A 21 1.96 2.68 -9.47
N TYR A 22 1.77 1.92 -10.53
CA TYR A 22 1.61 0.46 -10.48
C TYR A 22 2.28 -0.21 -11.69
N GLY A 23 2.37 -1.54 -11.66
CA GLY A 23 2.93 -2.34 -12.76
C GLY A 23 4.39 -2.00 -13.06
N ASP A 24 4.74 -1.98 -14.34
CA ASP A 24 6.13 -1.76 -14.78
C ASP A 24 6.65 -0.36 -14.43
N GLN A 25 5.77 0.64 -14.34
CA GLN A 25 6.17 1.98 -13.94
C GLN A 25 6.64 2.03 -12.49
N SER A 26 5.89 1.41 -11.56
CA SER A 26 6.33 1.37 -10.15
C SER A 26 7.58 0.52 -9.98
N ARG A 27 7.71 -0.57 -10.75
CA ARG A 27 8.94 -1.39 -10.77
C ARG A 27 10.15 -0.60 -11.22
N ASN A 28 10.04 0.13 -12.33
CA ASN A 28 11.11 0.98 -12.83
C ASN A 28 11.49 2.05 -11.81
N LEU A 29 10.51 2.85 -11.35
CA LEU A 29 10.72 3.92 -10.38
C LEU A 29 11.42 3.43 -9.11
N THR A 30 10.88 2.39 -8.47
CA THR A 30 11.43 1.87 -7.21
C THR A 30 12.80 1.21 -7.40
N SER A 31 13.03 0.51 -8.52
CA SER A 31 14.35 -0.07 -8.81
C SER A 31 15.43 1.00 -9.03
N THR A 32 15.10 2.09 -9.71
CA THR A 32 16.01 3.22 -9.87
C THR A 32 16.30 3.88 -8.54
N LEU A 33 15.27 4.14 -7.72
CA LEU A 33 15.45 4.71 -6.38
C LEU A 33 16.32 3.85 -5.46
N ARG A 34 16.20 2.52 -5.51
CA ARG A 34 17.06 1.61 -4.75
C ARG A 34 18.53 1.68 -5.17
N ALA A 35 18.79 1.91 -6.45
CA ALA A 35 20.15 2.00 -6.98
C ALA A 35 20.85 3.35 -6.64
N LEU A 36 20.10 4.37 -6.25
CA LEU A 36 20.64 5.67 -5.84
C LEU A 36 21.14 5.62 -4.39
N SER A 37 22.29 6.24 -4.14
CA SER A 37 23.04 6.09 -2.90
C SER A 37 22.64 7.08 -1.80
N SER A 38 22.24 8.30 -2.20
CA SER A 38 21.93 9.39 -1.29
C SER A 38 20.46 9.81 -1.36
N SER A 39 19.98 10.43 -0.27
CA SER A 39 18.64 11.01 -0.22
C SER A 39 18.48 12.16 -1.21
N GLU A 40 19.54 12.92 -1.44
CA GLU A 40 19.60 14.04 -2.37
C GLU A 40 19.44 13.57 -3.83
N GLU A 41 20.14 12.50 -4.23
CA GLU A 41 19.98 11.90 -5.56
C GLU A 41 18.56 11.38 -5.77
N LYS A 42 17.99 10.70 -4.77
CA LYS A 42 16.60 10.19 -4.82
C LYS A 42 15.60 11.33 -4.96
N ARG A 43 15.76 12.41 -4.19
CA ARG A 43 14.91 13.60 -4.26
C ARG A 43 15.05 14.29 -5.61
N ALA A 44 16.26 14.48 -6.12
CA ALA A 44 16.49 15.09 -7.43
C ALA A 44 15.85 14.25 -8.56
N TYR A 45 15.98 12.93 -8.49
CA TYR A 45 15.33 12.03 -9.43
C TYR A 45 13.80 12.14 -9.38
N LEU A 46 13.19 12.12 -8.19
CA LEU A 46 11.74 12.26 -8.03
C LEU A 46 11.21 13.59 -8.56
N ILE A 47 11.88 14.70 -8.24
CA ILE A 47 11.53 16.03 -8.74
C ILE A 47 11.60 16.07 -10.27
N SER A 48 12.65 15.50 -10.85
CA SER A 48 12.81 15.42 -12.31
C SER A 48 11.72 14.54 -12.95
N PHE A 49 11.47 13.36 -12.39
CA PHE A 49 10.51 12.39 -12.91
C PHE A 49 9.07 12.93 -12.90
N PHE A 50 8.65 13.59 -11.82
CA PHE A 50 7.29 14.13 -11.69
C PHE A 50 7.16 15.59 -12.15
N GLY A 51 8.27 16.29 -12.40
CA GLY A 51 8.31 17.68 -12.84
C GLY A 51 7.38 18.00 -14.02
N PRO A 52 7.34 17.18 -15.10
CA PRO A 52 6.41 17.40 -16.22
C PRO A 52 4.93 17.39 -15.84
N TYR A 53 4.55 16.68 -14.77
CA TYR A 53 3.17 16.66 -14.25
C TYR A 53 2.89 17.89 -13.40
N ILE A 54 3.83 18.26 -12.52
CA ILE A 54 3.74 19.44 -11.65
C ILE A 54 3.65 20.71 -12.49
N ALA A 55 4.43 20.80 -13.58
CA ALA A 55 4.45 21.96 -14.48
C ALA A 55 3.12 22.21 -15.22
N ARG A 56 2.21 21.24 -15.22
CA ARG A 56 0.88 21.36 -15.83
C ARG A 56 -0.21 21.77 -14.84
N LEU A 57 0.12 21.92 -13.56
CA LEU A 57 -0.85 22.37 -12.57
C LEU A 57 -1.29 23.80 -12.86
N PRO A 58 -2.58 24.13 -12.64
CA PRO A 58 -3.05 25.49 -12.75
C PRO A 58 -2.23 26.43 -11.85
N ASN A 59 -1.83 27.59 -12.40
CA ASN A 59 -1.05 28.61 -11.72
C ASN A 59 0.36 28.18 -11.27
N TYR A 60 0.89 27.05 -11.77
CA TYR A 60 2.29 26.72 -11.56
C TYR A 60 3.19 27.75 -12.25
N ASP A 61 4.14 28.29 -11.51
CA ASP A 61 5.16 29.20 -12.00
C ASP A 61 6.54 28.71 -11.53
N ALA A 62 7.37 28.27 -12.47
CA ALA A 62 8.71 27.77 -12.17
C ALA A 62 9.64 28.81 -11.55
N THR A 63 9.32 30.11 -11.70
CA THR A 63 10.09 31.22 -11.11
C THR A 63 9.60 31.60 -9.72
N ASN A 64 8.41 31.14 -9.32
CA ASN A 64 7.85 31.43 -8.01
C ASN A 64 8.37 30.43 -6.97
N PRO A 65 9.12 30.87 -5.93
CA PRO A 65 9.63 29.97 -4.90
C PRO A 65 8.52 29.25 -4.12
N ALA A 66 7.29 29.77 -4.11
CA ALA A 66 6.14 29.10 -3.50
C ALA A 66 5.69 27.85 -4.27
N CYS A 67 6.09 27.69 -5.53
CA CYS A 67 5.83 26.52 -6.36
C CYS A 67 6.97 25.48 -6.31
N ALA A 68 8.04 25.75 -5.57
CA ALA A 68 9.18 24.84 -5.48
C ALA A 68 8.83 23.57 -4.66
N VAL A 69 9.28 22.42 -5.14
CA VAL A 69 9.14 21.16 -4.40
C VAL A 69 10.14 21.13 -3.25
N VAL A 70 9.63 21.26 -2.03
CA VAL A 70 10.45 21.32 -0.81
C VAL A 70 10.93 19.94 -0.38
N ASP A 71 10.13 18.89 -0.57
CA ASP A 71 10.45 17.53 -0.16
C ASP A 71 9.75 16.49 -1.04
N CYS A 72 10.26 15.26 -1.04
CA CYS A 72 9.72 14.13 -1.78
C CYS A 72 9.92 12.84 -0.99
N LEU A 73 8.88 12.01 -0.93
CA LEU A 73 8.93 10.67 -0.37
C LEU A 73 8.37 9.67 -1.38
N ALA A 74 8.99 8.51 -1.48
CA ALA A 74 8.51 7.38 -2.27
C ALA A 74 8.50 6.12 -1.42
N SER A 75 7.37 5.43 -1.37
CA SER A 75 7.28 4.09 -0.78
C SER A 75 7.92 3.06 -1.70
N ASP A 76 8.55 2.04 -1.13
CA ASP A 76 9.11 0.92 -1.89
C ASP A 76 8.55 -0.44 -1.46
N TRP A 77 7.24 -0.64 -1.72
CA TRP A 77 6.57 -1.91 -1.46
C TRP A 77 7.19 -3.09 -2.23
N LEU A 78 7.76 -2.85 -3.41
CA LEU A 78 8.39 -3.88 -4.23
C LEU A 78 9.79 -4.29 -3.72
N GLY A 79 10.44 -3.45 -2.92
CA GLY A 79 11.71 -3.73 -2.26
C GLY A 79 11.57 -4.19 -0.81
N ASP A 80 10.37 -4.18 -0.26
CA ASP A 80 10.09 -4.54 1.13
C ASP A 80 9.78 -6.04 1.27
N GLU A 81 10.71 -6.78 1.90
CA GLU A 81 10.56 -8.20 2.20
C GLU A 81 9.38 -8.48 3.14
N LEU A 82 9.09 -7.57 4.08
CA LEU A 82 8.00 -7.73 5.04
C LEU A 82 6.62 -7.54 4.39
N ALA A 83 6.57 -6.89 3.23
CA ALA A 83 5.38 -6.77 2.40
C ALA A 83 5.26 -7.89 1.34
N GLY A 84 6.19 -8.85 1.32
CA GLY A 84 6.25 -9.88 0.30
C GLY A 84 6.55 -9.33 -1.10
N TYR A 85 7.27 -8.21 -1.18
CA TYR A 85 7.60 -7.51 -2.44
C TYR A 85 6.35 -7.06 -3.23
N GLY A 86 5.27 -6.68 -2.54
CA GLY A 86 4.02 -6.24 -3.15
C GLY A 86 3.25 -5.26 -2.25
N SER A 87 2.27 -4.56 -2.81
CA SER A 87 1.46 -3.60 -2.05
C SER A 87 0.21 -4.22 -1.41
N TYR A 88 -0.49 -5.08 -2.16
CA TYR A 88 -1.69 -5.82 -1.75
C TYR A 88 -2.03 -6.86 -2.82
N GLY A 89 -2.79 -7.90 -2.46
CA GLY A 89 -3.23 -8.94 -3.38
C GLY A 89 -4.25 -8.45 -4.41
N ASN A 90 -4.17 -8.97 -5.63
CA ASN A 90 -5.14 -8.74 -6.70
C ASN A 90 -5.27 -9.98 -7.59
N PHE A 91 -6.38 -10.09 -8.33
CA PHE A 91 -6.57 -11.16 -9.30
C PHE A 91 -5.85 -10.83 -10.60
N GLN A 92 -4.85 -11.64 -10.94
CA GLN A 92 -4.02 -11.46 -12.12
C GLN A 92 -4.73 -11.96 -13.39
N VAL A 93 -4.40 -11.35 -14.53
CA VAL A 93 -4.87 -11.86 -15.84
C VAL A 93 -4.37 -13.28 -16.03
N GLY A 94 -5.29 -14.18 -16.40
CA GLY A 94 -4.98 -15.60 -16.59
C GLY A 94 -5.04 -16.44 -15.32
N LEU A 95 -5.33 -15.85 -14.15
CA LEU A 95 -5.62 -16.63 -12.95
C LEU A 95 -6.92 -17.42 -13.14
N THR A 96 -6.86 -18.72 -12.86
CA THR A 96 -8.00 -19.63 -12.88
C THR A 96 -8.40 -19.95 -11.45
N GLU A 97 -9.70 -19.89 -11.15
CA GLU A 97 -10.24 -20.27 -9.84
C GLU A 97 -9.67 -19.48 -8.63
N GLY A 98 -9.30 -18.21 -8.85
CA GLY A 98 -8.75 -17.36 -7.79
C GLY A 98 -9.72 -17.15 -6.61
N ASP A 99 -11.02 -17.27 -6.83
CA ASP A 99 -12.03 -17.31 -5.77
C ASP A 99 -11.81 -18.51 -4.84
N LYS A 100 -11.54 -19.69 -5.39
CA LYS A 100 -11.24 -20.90 -4.61
C LYS A 100 -9.90 -20.80 -3.88
N ASP A 101 -8.90 -20.18 -4.50
CA ASP A 101 -7.60 -19.93 -3.83
C ASP A 101 -7.79 -19.06 -2.57
N ILE A 102 -8.59 -17.99 -2.68
CA ILE A 102 -8.92 -17.12 -1.54
C ILE A 102 -9.70 -17.90 -0.48
N GLU A 103 -10.68 -18.72 -0.87
CA GLU A 103 -11.43 -19.55 0.08
C GLU A 103 -10.55 -20.55 0.81
N ALA A 104 -9.62 -21.19 0.10
CA ALA A 104 -8.64 -22.11 0.66
C ALA A 104 -7.70 -21.41 1.64
N MET A 105 -7.12 -20.26 1.25
CA MET A 105 -6.27 -19.46 2.14
C MET A 105 -7.04 -19.00 3.38
N ARG A 106 -8.28 -18.49 3.21
CA ARG A 106 -9.16 -18.09 4.31
C ARG A 106 -9.51 -19.25 5.23
N HIS A 107 -9.68 -20.45 4.68
CA HIS A 107 -9.92 -21.65 5.48
C HIS A 107 -8.70 -22.03 6.32
N GLY A 108 -7.50 -22.02 5.73
CA GLY A 108 -6.27 -22.46 6.38
C GLY A 108 -6.22 -23.97 6.59
N VAL A 109 -5.53 -24.43 7.64
CA VAL A 109 -5.37 -25.86 7.98
C VAL A 109 -5.70 -26.07 9.47
N PRO A 110 -6.95 -25.78 9.89
CA PRO A 110 -7.33 -25.72 11.30
C PRO A 110 -7.16 -27.05 12.05
N GLU A 111 -7.28 -28.17 11.36
CA GLU A 111 -7.00 -29.51 11.88
C GLU A 111 -5.53 -29.70 12.29
N ARG A 112 -4.61 -28.90 11.74
CA ARG A 112 -3.20 -28.81 12.13
C ARG A 112 -2.87 -27.56 12.94
N GLY A 113 -3.88 -26.79 13.35
CA GLY A 113 -3.70 -25.56 14.12
C GLY A 113 -3.13 -24.38 13.33
N LEU A 114 -3.15 -24.41 11.99
CA LEU A 114 -2.70 -23.30 11.15
C LEU A 114 -3.89 -22.46 10.69
N TRP A 115 -3.79 -21.16 10.91
CA TRP A 115 -4.82 -20.17 10.60
C TRP A 115 -4.19 -19.00 9.86
N PHE A 116 -4.89 -18.48 8.85
CA PHE A 116 -4.41 -17.34 8.06
C PHE A 116 -5.41 -16.20 8.15
N ALA A 117 -4.89 -15.01 8.39
CA ALA A 117 -5.61 -13.75 8.38
C ALA A 117 -4.77 -12.72 7.61
N GLY A 118 -5.44 -11.68 7.09
CA GLY A 118 -4.85 -10.65 6.26
C GLY A 118 -5.79 -10.28 5.12
N GLU A 119 -5.47 -9.19 4.42
CA GLU A 119 -6.31 -8.69 3.31
C GLU A 119 -6.56 -9.76 2.24
N HIS A 120 -5.58 -10.63 1.98
CA HIS A 120 -5.64 -11.73 1.02
C HIS A 120 -6.50 -12.92 1.47
N THR A 121 -7.04 -12.87 2.69
CA THR A 121 -8.00 -13.86 3.23
C THR A 121 -9.37 -13.24 3.52
N ALA A 122 -9.52 -11.92 3.30
CA ALA A 122 -10.73 -11.19 3.61
C ALA A 122 -11.94 -11.71 2.81
N PRO A 123 -13.18 -11.42 3.25
CA PRO A 123 -14.36 -11.62 2.42
C PRO A 123 -14.20 -10.91 1.07
N PHE A 124 -14.78 -11.45 0.00
CA PHE A 124 -14.61 -10.93 -1.36
C PHE A 124 -14.93 -9.43 -1.50
N VAL A 125 -15.90 -8.93 -0.74
CA VAL A 125 -16.31 -7.51 -0.72
C VAL A 125 -15.24 -6.56 -0.14
N ALA A 126 -14.19 -7.08 0.50
CA ALA A 126 -13.18 -6.29 1.21
C ALA A 126 -11.73 -6.76 0.95
N LEU A 127 -11.48 -7.60 -0.06
CA LEU A 127 -10.13 -7.99 -0.47
C LEU A 127 -9.27 -6.77 -0.82
N GLY A 128 -7.97 -6.80 -0.51
CA GLY A 128 -7.06 -5.67 -0.80
C GLY A 128 -7.26 -4.45 0.10
N THR A 129 -8.03 -4.56 1.20
CA THR A 129 -8.36 -3.41 2.07
C THR A 129 -7.93 -3.61 3.51
N THR A 130 -7.71 -2.50 4.22
CA THR A 130 -7.46 -2.51 5.67
C THR A 130 -8.66 -3.04 6.46
N THR A 131 -9.88 -2.72 6.02
CA THR A 131 -11.12 -3.25 6.61
C THR A 131 -11.20 -4.77 6.46
N GLY A 132 -10.84 -5.29 5.28
CA GLY A 132 -10.80 -6.73 5.03
C GLY A 132 -9.77 -7.45 5.89
N ALA A 133 -8.57 -6.89 6.03
CA ALA A 133 -7.54 -7.42 6.93
C ALA A 133 -8.07 -7.50 8.38
N TYR A 134 -8.71 -6.43 8.86
CA TYR A 134 -9.32 -6.40 10.19
C TYR A 134 -10.41 -7.48 10.36
N TRP A 135 -11.37 -7.55 9.43
CA TRP A 135 -12.44 -8.55 9.47
C TRP A 135 -11.94 -9.98 9.40
N SER A 136 -10.91 -10.25 8.60
CA SER A 136 -10.31 -11.58 8.52
C SER A 136 -9.70 -12.00 9.87
N GLY A 137 -9.04 -11.06 10.57
CA GLY A 137 -8.48 -11.29 11.90
C GLY A 137 -9.57 -11.60 12.93
N GLU A 138 -10.65 -10.82 12.96
CA GLU A 138 -11.80 -11.11 13.83
C GLU A 138 -12.43 -12.48 13.54
N ALA A 139 -12.60 -12.83 12.26
CA ALA A 139 -13.19 -14.11 11.86
C ALA A 139 -12.32 -15.30 12.28
N VAL A 140 -11.01 -15.21 12.10
CA VAL A 140 -10.07 -16.24 12.58
C VAL A 140 -10.08 -16.35 14.09
N GLY A 141 -10.07 -15.21 14.80
CA GLY A 141 -10.16 -15.18 16.26
C GLY A 141 -11.39 -15.92 16.79
N LYS A 142 -12.56 -15.68 16.18
CA LYS A 142 -13.81 -16.40 16.51
C LYS A 142 -13.68 -17.91 16.32
N ARG A 143 -13.15 -18.35 15.17
CA ARG A 143 -12.96 -19.79 14.87
C ARG A 143 -11.99 -20.49 15.82
N ILE A 144 -10.94 -19.78 16.26
CA ILE A 144 -9.99 -20.28 17.27
C ILE A 144 -10.72 -20.46 18.62
N VAL A 145 -11.49 -19.46 19.04
CA VAL A 145 -12.28 -19.54 20.28
C VAL A 145 -13.33 -20.65 20.21
N GLU A 146 -14.03 -20.81 19.09
CA GLU A 146 -14.99 -21.91 18.89
C GLU A 146 -14.32 -23.29 19.02
N ARG A 147 -13.07 -23.43 18.54
CA ARG A 147 -12.35 -24.70 18.58
C ARG A 147 -11.73 -25.01 19.95
N TYR A 148 -11.23 -24.00 20.65
CA TYR A 148 -10.40 -24.21 21.85
C TYR A 148 -10.98 -23.59 23.13
N GLY A 149 -11.91 -22.65 23.03
CA GLY A 149 -12.46 -21.88 24.15
C GLY A 149 -13.41 -22.66 25.06
N SER A 150 -13.96 -23.78 24.59
CA SER A 150 -14.80 -24.69 25.39
C SER A 150 -14.01 -25.76 26.15
N ILE A 151 -12.68 -25.72 26.12
CA ILE A 151 -11.78 -26.67 26.83
C ILE A 151 -11.29 -26.03 28.16
N MET A 152 -12.00 -25.03 28.67
CA MET A 152 -11.70 -24.36 29.95
C MET A 152 -12.82 -24.58 30.97
#